data_AF-A0A1H2TDR6-F1
#
_entry.id   AF-A0A1H2TDR6-F1
#
_cell.length_a   1.000
_cell.length_b   1.000
_cell.length_c   1.000
_cell.angle_alpha   90.00
_cell.angle_beta   90.00
_cell.angle_gamma   90.00
#
_symmetry.space_group_name_H-M   'P 1'
#
loop_
_entity.id
_entity.type
_entity.pdbx_description
1 polymer ?
#
loop_
_entity_poly.entity_id
_entity_poly.type
_entity_poly.pdbx_seq_one_letter_code
_entity_poly.pdbx_strand_id
1 'polypeptide(L)'
;MANNEHHELYENARKRVKQKKRLYFHFVLFLVGSIFLIVLNKVLNVGELILKDWFVWAIILWLFFWVLHFVNVFVTNKFMGKEWERIQTDKLVLKQELKIAKMEKAIAKEAQIKAESEQFAAEVKESENPQINKEN
;
A
#
# COMPACT_ATOMS: atom_id res chain seq x y z
N MET A 1 9.77 -20.97 -10.55
CA MET A 1 9.80 -19.66 -9.86
C MET A 1 9.89 -18.49 -10.86
N ALA A 2 10.68 -18.56 -11.94
CA ALA A 2 10.84 -17.46 -12.92
C ALA A 2 9.55 -17.02 -13.69
N ASN A 3 8.58 -17.91 -13.94
CA ASN A 3 7.41 -17.57 -14.76
C ASN A 3 6.42 -16.61 -14.05
N ASN A 4 6.39 -16.61 -12.71
CA ASN A 4 5.45 -15.77 -11.94
C ASN A 4 5.91 -14.31 -11.87
N GLU A 5 7.22 -14.06 -11.76
CA GLU A 5 7.77 -12.69 -11.70
C GLU A 5 7.49 -11.91 -12.99
N HIS A 6 7.65 -12.54 -14.17
CA HIS A 6 7.32 -11.90 -15.44
C HIS A 6 5.83 -11.56 -15.56
N HIS A 7 4.96 -12.40 -15.00
CA HIS A 7 3.52 -12.17 -14.99
C HIS A 7 3.14 -10.98 -14.10
N GLU A 8 3.77 -10.85 -12.93
CA GLU A 8 3.56 -9.73 -12.01
C GLU A 8 4.09 -8.40 -12.56
N LEU A 9 5.25 -8.41 -13.22
CA LEU A 9 5.79 -7.23 -13.90
C LEU A 9 4.86 -6.75 -15.02
N TYR A 10 4.30 -7.68 -15.80
CA TYR A 10 3.32 -7.37 -16.84
C TYR A 10 2.01 -6.82 -16.27
N GLU A 11 1.47 -7.45 -15.22
CA GLU A 11 0.28 -6.97 -14.49
C GLU A 11 0.48 -5.55 -13.94
N ASN A 12 1.65 -5.25 -13.40
CA ASN A 12 1.99 -3.93 -12.89
C ASN A 12 2.13 -2.89 -14.00
N ALA A 13 2.80 -3.23 -15.10
CA ALA A 13 2.87 -2.36 -16.29
C ALA A 13 1.46 -2.07 -16.85
N ARG A 14 0.61 -3.09 -16.94
CA ARG A 14 -0.78 -2.96 -17.42
C ARG A 14 -1.64 -2.07 -16.52
N LYS A 15 -1.47 -2.17 -15.20
CA LYS A 15 -2.19 -1.32 -14.23
C LYS A 15 -1.80 0.16 -14.38
N ARG A 16 -0.52 0.46 -14.62
CA ARG A 16 -0.04 1.84 -14.87
C ARG A 16 -0.67 2.43 -16.15
N VAL A 17 -0.81 1.64 -17.21
CA VAL A 17 -1.45 2.07 -18.47
C VAL A 17 -2.95 2.33 -18.29
N LYS A 18 -3.67 1.45 -17.57
CA LYS A 18 -5.11 1.64 -17.28
C LYS A 18 -5.39 2.89 -16.46
N GLN A 19 -4.52 3.24 -15.50
CA GLN A 19 -4.63 4.47 -14.72
C GLN A 19 -4.52 5.71 -15.60
N LYS A 20 -3.54 5.75 -16.51
CA LYS A 20 -3.39 6.86 -17.48
C LYS A 20 -4.62 6.98 -18.38
N LYS A 21 -5.13 5.87 -18.92
CA LYS A 21 -6.30 5.85 -19.81
C LYS A 21 -7.57 6.41 -19.13
N ARG A 22 -7.75 6.10 -17.84
CA ARG A 22 -8.88 6.63 -17.05
C ARG A 22 -8.79 8.14 -16.87
N LEU A 23 -7.61 8.72 -16.68
CA LEU A 23 -7.45 10.17 -16.59
C LEU A 23 -7.92 10.88 -17.88
N TYR A 24 -7.51 10.37 -19.05
CA TYR A 24 -7.91 10.93 -20.34
C TYR A 24 -9.42 10.85 -20.58
N PHE A 25 -10.06 9.75 -20.17
CA PHE A 25 -11.51 9.61 -20.31
C PHE A 25 -12.26 10.71 -19.54
N HIS A 26 -11.88 10.99 -18.29
CA HIS A 26 -12.52 12.04 -17.50
C HIS A 26 -12.26 13.44 -18.07
N PHE A 27 -11.06 13.68 -18.60
CA PHE A 27 -10.74 14.94 -19.27
C PHE A 27 -11.61 15.17 -20.51
N VAL A 28 -11.75 14.14 -21.37
CA VAL A 28 -12.59 14.23 -22.57
C VAL A 28 -14.07 14.35 -22.22
N LEU A 29 -14.58 13.57 -21.27
CA LEU A 29 -15.97 13.63 -20.81
C LEU A 29 -16.31 15.01 -20.25
N PHE A 30 -15.40 15.61 -19.48
CA PHE A 30 -15.58 16.96 -18.97
C PHE A 30 -15.64 18.01 -20.08
N LEU A 31 -14.71 17.94 -21.04
CA LEU A 31 -14.65 18.89 -22.16
C LEU A 31 -15.93 18.83 -23.00
N VAL A 32 -16.41 17.60 -23.27
CA VAL A 32 -17.68 17.36 -23.97
C VAL A 32 -18.87 17.86 -23.14
N GLY A 33 -18.90 17.61 -21.84
CA GLY A 33 -19.96 18.08 -20.95
C GLY A 33 -20.04 19.60 -20.84
N SER A 34 -18.90 20.28 -20.78
CA SER A 34 -18.84 21.76 -20.79
C SER A 34 -19.36 22.33 -22.10
N ILE A 35 -18.96 21.76 -23.24
CA ILE A 35 -19.47 22.18 -24.55
C ILE A 35 -20.98 21.91 -24.66
N PHE A 36 -21.45 20.75 -24.19
CA PHE A 36 -22.86 20.39 -24.18
C PHE A 36 -23.70 21.39 -23.39
N LEU A 37 -23.25 21.80 -22.20
CA LEU A 37 -23.91 22.81 -21.39
C LEU A 37 -24.00 24.18 -22.09
N ILE A 38 -22.92 24.62 -22.75
CA ILE A 38 -22.89 25.87 -23.53
C ILE A 38 -23.88 25.81 -24.70
N VAL A 39 -23.91 24.69 -25.44
CA VAL A 39 -24.84 24.48 -26.55
C VAL A 39 -26.28 24.45 -26.05
N LEU A 40 -26.55 23.78 -24.92
CA LEU A 40 -27.87 23.73 -24.29
C LEU A 40 -28.37 25.14 -23.93
N ASN A 41 -27.49 25.99 -23.39
CA ASN A 41 -27.82 27.38 -23.10
C ASN A 41 -28.12 28.19 -24.39
N LYS A 42 -27.23 28.08 -25.39
CA LYS A 42 -27.28 28.90 -26.60
C LYS A 42 -28.38 28.48 -27.60
N VAL A 43 -28.69 27.19 -27.69
CA VAL A 43 -29.65 26.65 -28.67
C VAL A 43 -31.08 26.67 -28.14
N LEU A 44 -31.28 26.41 -26.85
CA LEU A 44 -32.64 26.24 -26.31
C LEU A 44 -33.23 27.54 -25.74
N ASN A 45 -32.48 28.66 -25.64
CA ASN A 45 -32.95 29.96 -25.13
C ASN A 45 -33.84 29.85 -23.87
N VAL A 46 -33.60 28.84 -23.02
CA VAL A 46 -34.46 28.47 -21.88
C VAL A 46 -34.44 29.54 -20.77
N GLY A 47 -33.55 30.54 -20.89
CA GLY A 47 -33.42 31.65 -19.95
C GLY A 47 -34.69 32.50 -19.80
N GLU A 48 -35.62 32.47 -20.77
CA GLU A 48 -36.88 33.22 -20.68
C GLU A 48 -38.02 32.45 -20.00
N LEU A 49 -38.01 31.11 -20.03
CA LEU A 49 -39.20 30.31 -19.70
C LEU A 49 -39.19 29.67 -18.31
N ILE A 50 -38.02 29.33 -17.76
CA ILE A 50 -37.97 28.43 -16.59
C ILE A 50 -37.44 29.11 -15.34
N LEU A 51 -36.37 29.90 -15.39
CA LEU A 51 -35.83 30.72 -14.28
C LEU A 51 -34.66 31.54 -14.86
N LYS A 52 -34.67 32.86 -14.69
CA LYS A 52 -33.54 33.74 -15.06
C LYS A 52 -32.28 33.17 -14.39
N ASP A 53 -31.25 32.87 -15.17
CA ASP A 53 -29.93 32.37 -14.71
C ASP A 53 -29.82 30.90 -14.21
N TRP A 54 -30.77 30.01 -14.54
CA TRP A 54 -30.66 28.57 -14.17
C TRP A 54 -29.32 27.91 -14.60
N PHE A 55 -28.77 28.37 -15.72
CA PHE A 55 -27.49 27.90 -16.25
C PHE A 55 -26.30 28.15 -15.32
N VAL A 56 -26.35 29.22 -14.50
CA VAL A 56 -25.31 29.53 -13.50
C VAL A 56 -25.26 28.42 -12.45
N TRP A 57 -26.42 27.97 -11.97
CA TRP A 57 -26.51 26.84 -11.04
C TRP A 57 -26.04 25.52 -11.67
N ALA A 58 -26.40 25.29 -12.93
CA ALA A 58 -25.93 24.12 -13.67
C ALA A 58 -24.39 24.11 -13.83
N ILE A 59 -23.79 25.25 -14.18
CA ILE A 59 -22.33 25.38 -14.26
C ILE A 59 -21.68 25.18 -12.89
N ILE A 60 -22.21 25.80 -11.83
CA ILE A 60 -21.65 25.69 -10.48
C ILE A 60 -21.66 24.23 -10.02
N LEU A 61 -22.79 23.53 -10.19
CA LEU A 61 -22.90 22.12 -9.83
C LEU A 61 -21.97 21.25 -10.68
N TRP A 62 -21.89 21.49 -11.99
CA TRP A 62 -20.99 20.78 -12.88
C TRP A 62 -19.50 20.99 -12.54
N LEU A 63 -19.13 22.23 -12.24
CA LEU A 63 -17.78 22.61 -11.82
C LEU A 63 -17.43 21.97 -10.48
N PHE A 64 -18.36 21.93 -9.52
CA PHE A 64 -18.16 21.27 -8.23
C PHE A 64 -17.87 19.77 -8.38
N PHE A 65 -18.67 19.06 -9.18
CA PHE A 65 -18.40 17.66 -9.51
C PHE A 65 -17.04 17.48 -10.16
N TRP A 66 -16.66 18.37 -11.07
CA TRP A 66 -15.36 18.30 -11.73
C TRP A 66 -14.19 18.51 -10.76
N VAL A 67 -14.28 19.49 -9.85
CA VAL A 67 -13.24 19.76 -8.83
C VAL A 67 -13.06 18.55 -7.92
N LEU A 68 -14.14 17.96 -7.42
CA LEU A 68 -14.06 16.73 -6.60
C LEU A 68 -13.40 15.59 -7.36
N HIS A 69 -13.74 15.41 -8.64
CA HIS A 69 -13.14 14.38 -9.48
C HIS A 69 -11.66 14.63 -9.76
N PHE A 70 -11.29 15.89 -10.02
CA PHE A 70 -9.91 16.30 -10.23
C PHE A 70 -9.07 16.04 -8.99
N VAL A 71 -9.53 16.46 -7.80
CA VAL A 71 -8.83 16.21 -6.54
C VAL A 71 -8.70 14.71 -6.27
N ASN A 72 -9.76 13.91 -6.46
CA ASN A 72 -9.69 12.47 -6.25
C ASN A 72 -8.71 11.77 -7.21
N VAL A 73 -8.74 12.11 -8.49
CA VAL A 73 -7.88 11.46 -9.49
C VAL A 73 -6.44 11.98 -9.46
N PHE A 74 -6.22 13.25 -9.12
CA PHE A 74 -4.89 13.86 -9.14
C PHE A 74 -4.18 13.78 -7.79
N VAL A 75 -4.89 14.04 -6.69
CA VAL A 75 -4.32 14.02 -5.33
C VAL A 75 -4.37 12.60 -4.76
N THR A 76 -5.55 11.98 -4.63
CA THR A 76 -5.67 10.65 -3.99
C THR A 76 -4.89 9.58 -4.74
N ASN A 77 -4.94 9.59 -6.08
CA ASN A 77 -4.27 8.59 -6.90
C ASN A 77 -2.73 8.77 -6.95
N LYS A 78 -2.21 9.99 -6.73
CA LYS A 78 -0.76 10.27 -6.70
C LYS A 78 -0.19 10.13 -5.28
N PHE A 79 -0.94 10.54 -4.26
CA PHE A 79 -0.50 10.54 -2.86
C PHE A 79 -0.76 9.20 -2.15
N MET A 80 -1.89 8.54 -2.45
CA MET A 80 -2.32 7.27 -1.85
C MET A 80 -2.44 6.16 -2.91
N GLY A 81 -1.70 6.30 -4.00
CA GLY A 81 -1.64 5.29 -5.06
C GLY A 81 -0.82 4.07 -4.63
N LYS A 82 -0.84 3.04 -5.49
CA LYS A 82 -0.09 1.78 -5.30
C LYS A 82 1.38 1.92 -4.87
N GLU A 83 2.05 3.00 -5.29
CA GLU A 83 3.45 3.23 -4.92
C GLU A 83 3.59 3.57 -3.43
N TRP A 84 2.68 4.38 -2.88
CA TRP A 84 2.64 4.70 -1.46
C TRP A 84 2.33 3.46 -0.63
N GLU A 85 1.37 2.64 -1.09
CA GLU A 85 1.01 1.37 -0.46
C GLU A 85 2.20 0.39 -0.43
N ARG A 86 2.95 0.30 -1.53
CA ARG A 86 4.17 -0.52 -1.62
C ARG A 86 5.24 -0.04 -0.64
N ILE A 87 5.54 1.27 -0.61
CA ILE A 87 6.52 1.84 0.32
C ILE A 87 6.16 1.57 1.78
N GLN A 88 4.87 1.64 2.12
CA GLN A 88 4.38 1.35 3.46
C GLN A 88 4.45 -0.14 3.80
N THR A 89 4.16 -1.01 2.83
CA THR A 89 4.24 -2.46 2.98
C THR A 89 5.69 -2.91 3.18
N ASP A 90 6.62 -2.44 2.34
CA ASP A 90 8.05 -2.75 2.46
C ASP A 90 8.59 -2.32 3.82
N LYS A 91 8.16 -1.16 4.33
CA LYS A 91 8.52 -0.70 5.68
C LYS A 91 8.02 -1.63 6.79
N LEU A 92 6.82 -2.20 6.64
CA LEU A 92 6.26 -3.14 7.61
C LEU A 92 6.97 -4.50 7.54
N VAL A 93 7.25 -5.01 6.34
CA VAL A 93 7.98 -6.26 6.12
C VAL A 93 9.38 -6.17 6.73
N LEU A 94 10.13 -5.09 6.46
CA LEU A 94 11.44 -4.86 7.06
C LEU A 94 11.41 -4.87 8.59
N LYS A 95 10.37 -4.30 9.21
CA LYS A 95 10.20 -4.35 10.68
C LYS A 95 9.96 -5.78 11.18
N GLN A 96 9.19 -6.57 10.44
CA GLN A 96 8.92 -7.97 10.77
C GLN A 96 10.19 -8.81 10.65
N GLU A 97 10.95 -8.67 9.57
CA GLU A 97 12.24 -9.34 9.36
C GLU A 97 13.24 -9.02 10.47
N LEU A 98 13.38 -7.73 10.84
CA LEU A 98 14.24 -7.32 11.96
C LEU A 98 13.80 -7.92 13.30
N LYS A 99 12.49 -8.10 13.52
CA LYS A 99 11.97 -8.72 14.74
C LYS A 99 12.26 -10.22 14.76
N ILE A 100 12.11 -10.90 13.63
CA ILE A 100 12.47 -12.33 13.47
C ILE A 100 13.97 -12.53 13.75
N ALA A 101 14.84 -11.75 13.13
CA ALA A 101 16.28 -11.83 13.34
C ALA A 101 16.69 -11.59 14.80
N LYS A 102 15.97 -10.73 15.54
CA LYS A 102 16.19 -10.54 16.98
C LYS A 102 15.76 -11.75 17.80
N MET A 103 14.60 -12.35 17.48
CA MET A 103 14.11 -13.55 18.17
C MET A 103 15.04 -14.73 17.93
N GLU A 104 15.53 -14.93 16.70
CA GLU A 104 16.52 -15.97 16.39
C GLU A 104 17.81 -15.82 17.21
N LYS A 105 18.33 -14.58 17.32
CA LYS A 105 19.49 -14.30 18.16
C LYS A 105 19.24 -14.56 19.64
N ALA A 106 18.04 -14.26 20.15
CA ALA A 106 17.68 -14.52 21.54
C ALA A 106 17.62 -16.03 21.82
N ILE A 107 16.95 -16.78 20.95
CA ILE A 107 16.85 -18.25 21.03
C ILE A 107 18.24 -18.89 20.98
N ALA A 108 19.12 -18.43 20.08
CA ALA A 108 20.48 -18.95 19.98
C ALA A 108 21.29 -18.71 21.27
N LYS A 109 21.15 -17.54 21.90
CA LYS A 109 21.79 -17.23 23.19
C LYS A 109 21.23 -18.08 24.33
N GLU A 110 19.92 -18.23 24.41
CA GLU A 110 19.27 -19.07 25.43
C GLU A 110 19.70 -20.55 25.29
N ALA A 111 19.82 -21.05 24.05
CA ALA A 111 20.31 -22.40 23.78
C ALA A 111 21.77 -22.57 24.20
N GLN A 112 22.64 -21.58 23.97
CA GLN A 112 24.04 -21.61 24.43
C GLN A 112 24.13 -21.62 25.96
N ILE A 113 23.40 -20.72 26.64
CA ILE A 113 23.37 -20.66 28.10
C ILE A 113 22.89 -21.98 28.70
N LYS A 114 21.86 -22.59 28.08
CA LYS A 114 21.34 -23.89 28.53
C LYS A 114 22.40 -24.99 28.36
N ALA A 115 23.08 -25.06 27.23
CA ALA A 115 24.14 -26.04 26.98
C ALA A 115 25.32 -25.86 27.95
N GLU A 116 25.76 -24.63 28.22
CA GLU A 116 26.80 -24.33 29.21
C GLU A 116 26.37 -24.75 30.62
N SER A 117 25.11 -24.49 31.00
CA SER A 117 24.58 -24.91 32.31
C SER A 117 24.47 -26.42 32.47
N GLU A 118 24.13 -27.15 31.40
CA GLU A 118 24.08 -28.62 31.38
C GLU A 118 25.48 -29.23 31.44
N GLN A 119 26.46 -28.63 30.76
CA GLN A 119 27.88 -29.02 30.84
C GLN A 119 28.46 -28.77 32.23
N PHE A 120 28.23 -27.59 32.81
CA PHE A 120 28.66 -27.28 34.17
C PHE A 120 28.02 -28.23 35.20
N ALA A 121 26.74 -28.55 35.06
CA ALA A 121 26.06 -29.50 35.93
C ALA A 121 26.60 -30.95 35.78
N ALA A 122 27.05 -31.34 34.59
CA ALA A 122 27.69 -32.64 34.36
C ALA A 122 29.10 -32.70 34.98
N GLU A 123 29.90 -31.65 34.80
CA GLU A 123 31.26 -31.56 35.35
C GLU A 123 31.27 -31.47 36.88
N VAL A 124 30.31 -30.74 37.48
CA VAL A 124 30.12 -30.72 38.94
C VAL A 124 29.81 -32.12 39.46
N LYS A 125 28.91 -32.87 38.82
CA LYS A 125 28.57 -34.26 39.20
C LYS A 125 29.75 -35.22 39.09
N GLU A 126 30.64 -35.01 38.12
CA GLU A 126 31.84 -35.83 37.95
C GLU A 126 32.92 -35.48 38.99
N SER A 127 33.06 -34.19 39.35
CA SER A 127 33.95 -33.72 40.42
C SER A 127 33.49 -34.11 41.83
N GLU A 128 32.18 -34.30 42.04
CA GLU A 128 31.56 -34.69 43.31
C GLU A 128 31.65 -36.21 43.58
N ASN A 129 32.11 -37.01 42.61
CA ASN A 129 32.32 -38.46 42.76
C ASN A 129 33.82 -38.90 42.74
N PRO A 130 34.68 -38.54 43.73
CA PRO A 130 36.05 -39.06 43.79
C PRO A 130 36.25 -40.35 44.61
N GLN A 131 35.23 -40.91 45.28
CA GLN A 131 35.44 -41.93 46.34
C GLN A 131 34.60 -43.22 46.20
N ILE A 132 34.42 -43.74 44.98
CA ILE A 132 33.95 -45.13 44.76
C ILE A 132 34.93 -45.85 43.82
N ASN A 133 36.24 -45.80 44.11
CA ASN A 133 37.24 -46.70 43.53
C ASN A 133 38.54 -46.67 44.36
N LYS A 134 38.45 -46.85 45.67
CA LYS A 134 39.58 -47.24 46.55
C LYS A 134 38.99 -48.08 47.69
N GLU A 135 39.57 -49.26 47.92
CA GLU A 135 39.17 -50.36 48.84
C GLU A 135 38.13 -51.33 48.23
N ASN A 136 38.52 -52.52 47.74
CA ASN A 136 38.98 -53.73 48.47
C ASN A 136 38.01 -54.20 49.55
#